data_AF-A0A182KC51-F1
#
_entry.id   AF-A0A182KC51-F1
#
_cell.length_a   1.000
_cell.length_b   1.000
_cell.length_c   1.000
_cell.angle_alpha   90.00
_cell.angle_beta   90.00
_cell.angle_gamma   90.00
#
_symmetry.space_group_name_H-M   'P 1'
#
loop_
_entity.id
_entity.type
_entity.pdbx_description
1 polymer ?
#
loop_
_entity_poly.entity_id
_entity_poly.type
_entity_poly.pdbx_seq_one_letter_code
_entity_poly.pdbx_strand_id
1 'polypeptide(L)'
;MPDHDIEMITSEQLHAALRKSQKHFIILDCRSSHEYTESHIRTAVNFSIPSIMLRRFAAGKIDITSTIKCRDLKERILSCYKESTFVLYNNSNEPVGDAGGGGGTREELVLMTGCSGMVSASGTAAGNDTTINVLHRKLKQDGCRVVCLEGKRPLNVFKL
;
A
#
# COMPACT_ATOMS: atom_id res chain seq x y z
N MET A 1 -0.87 -10.34 18.48
CA MET A 1 0.14 -10.40 17.39
C MET A 1 0.86 -9.06 17.42
N PRO A 2 2.19 -8.99 17.32
CA PRO A 2 2.89 -7.72 17.54
C PRO A 2 2.39 -6.73 16.50
N ASP A 3 1.80 -5.64 16.98
CA ASP A 3 1.54 -4.44 16.20
C ASP A 3 2.83 -4.09 15.47
N HIS A 4 2.87 -4.34 14.16
CA HIS A 4 3.97 -3.86 13.35
C HIS A 4 3.78 -2.36 13.26
N ASP A 5 4.39 -1.62 14.19
CA ASP A 5 4.39 -0.16 14.21
C ASP A 5 4.70 0.34 12.80
N ILE A 6 3.67 0.88 12.14
CA ILE A 6 3.80 1.43 10.81
C ILE A 6 4.58 2.73 11.00
N GLU A 7 5.83 2.72 10.56
CA GLU A 7 6.69 3.90 10.64
C GLU A 7 6.12 5.00 9.72
N MET A 8 5.79 6.14 10.31
CA MET A 8 5.22 7.28 9.60
C MET A 8 6.31 8.30 9.26
N ILE A 9 6.20 8.97 8.12
CA ILE A 9 7.05 10.08 7.70
C ILE A 9 6.19 11.28 7.34
N THR A 10 6.54 12.48 7.80
CA THR A 10 5.79 13.69 7.43
C THR A 10 6.14 14.16 6.01
N SER A 11 5.29 15.02 5.44
CA SER A 11 5.56 15.69 4.16
C SER A 11 6.89 16.43 4.12
N GLU A 12 7.24 17.12 5.20
CA GLU A 12 8.44 17.94 5.32
C GLU A 12 9.68 17.05 5.40
N GLN A 13 9.60 15.97 6.18
CA GLN A 13 10.67 14.98 6.31
C GLN A 13 10.95 14.28 4.97
N LEU A 14 9.89 13.84 4.28
CA LEU A 14 10.02 13.22 2.96
C LEU A 14 10.66 14.19 1.97
N HIS A 15 10.23 15.46 1.95
CA HIS A 15 10.81 16.44 1.05
C HIS A 15 12.28 16.75 1.35
N ALA A 16 12.64 16.90 2.62
CA ALA A 16 14.02 17.08 3.03
C ALA A 16 14.89 15.87 2.63
N ALA A 17 14.35 14.65 2.77
CA ALA A 17 15.02 13.42 2.39
C ALA A 17 15.23 13.31 0.88
N LEU A 18 14.21 13.63 0.07
CA LEU A 18 14.32 13.66 -1.38
C LEU A 18 15.32 14.71 -1.87
N ARG A 19 15.45 15.87 -1.20
CA ARG A 19 16.47 16.86 -1.55
C ARG A 19 17.90 16.39 -1.24
N LYS A 20 18.09 15.54 -0.23
CA LYS A 20 19.40 14.98 0.11
C LYS A 20 19.83 13.87 -0.84
N SER A 21 18.91 12.95 -1.16
CA SER A 21 19.18 11.87 -2.11
C SER A 21 17.88 11.30 -2.66
N GLN A 22 17.67 11.43 -3.96
CA GLN A 22 16.48 10.85 -4.62
C GLN A 22 16.67 9.38 -5.02
N LYS A 23 17.91 8.86 -5.05
CA LYS A 23 18.19 7.54 -5.62
C LYS A 23 17.65 6.39 -4.76
N HIS A 24 17.54 6.58 -3.45
CA HIS A 24 17.13 5.55 -2.50
C HIS A 24 15.66 5.56 -2.11
N PHE A 25 14.81 6.42 -2.68
CA PHE A 25 13.38 6.46 -2.36
C PHE A 25 12.54 5.91 -3.52
N ILE A 26 11.63 4.99 -3.20
CA ILE A 26 10.61 4.49 -4.11
C ILE A 26 9.25 4.84 -3.51
N ILE A 27 8.51 5.73 -4.17
CA ILE A 27 7.24 6.24 -3.66
C ILE A 27 6.09 5.53 -4.40
N LEU A 28 5.18 4.91 -3.64
CA LEU A 28 4.02 4.19 -4.15
C LEU A 28 2.72 4.92 -3.76
N ASP A 29 2.03 5.44 -4.78
CA ASP A 29 0.72 6.06 -4.65
C ASP A 29 -0.36 4.98 -4.71
N CYS A 30 -0.92 4.64 -3.55
CA CYS A 30 -1.90 3.55 -3.42
C CYS A 30 -3.35 4.00 -3.71
N ARG A 31 -3.54 5.20 -4.27
CA ARG A 31 -4.86 5.74 -4.63
C ARG A 31 -5.35 5.24 -5.98
N SER A 32 -6.57 5.63 -6.33
CA SER A 32 -7.11 5.36 -7.66
C SER A 32 -6.24 5.97 -8.76
N SER A 33 -6.20 5.34 -9.94
CA SER A 33 -5.46 5.88 -11.09
C SER A 33 -5.97 7.25 -11.53
N HIS A 34 -7.27 7.54 -11.32
CA HIS A 34 -7.85 8.85 -11.57
C HIS A 34 -7.21 9.92 -10.67
N GLU A 35 -7.22 9.70 -9.35
CA GLU A 35 -6.61 10.61 -8.38
C GLU A 35 -5.10 10.82 -8.58
N TYR A 36 -4.39 9.80 -9.07
CA TYR A 36 -2.98 9.89 -9.44
C TYR A 36 -2.76 10.77 -10.68
N THR A 37 -3.65 10.64 -11.67
CA THR A 37 -3.56 11.40 -12.93
C THR A 37 -3.82 12.89 -12.67
N GLU A 38 -4.83 13.20 -11.85
CA GLU A 38 -5.14 14.58 -11.44
C GLU A 38 -3.95 15.23 -10.72
N SER A 39 -3.26 14.47 -9.87
CA SER A 39 -2.06 14.92 -9.17
C SER A 39 -1.35 13.74 -8.53
N HIS A 40 -0.02 13.78 -8.45
CA HIS A 40 0.78 12.82 -7.68
C HIS A 40 2.12 13.46 -7.26
N ILE A 41 2.80 12.84 -6.31
CA ILE A 41 4.16 13.23 -5.94
C ILE A 41 5.08 12.91 -7.13
N ARG A 42 5.98 13.83 -7.51
CA ARG A 42 6.94 13.58 -8.60
C ARG A 42 7.74 12.31 -8.32
N THR A 43 7.95 11.47 -9.33
CA THR A 43 8.62 10.15 -9.24
C THR A 43 7.85 9.07 -8.48
N ALA A 44 6.69 9.38 -7.89
CA ALA A 44 5.80 8.36 -7.36
C ALA A 44 5.18 7.55 -8.48
N VAL A 45 4.82 6.31 -8.17
CA VAL A 45 4.19 5.41 -9.12
C VAL A 45 2.82 5.02 -8.62
N ASN A 46 1.84 5.07 -9.51
CA ASN A 46 0.50 4.59 -9.22
C ASN A 46 0.52 3.09 -8.98
N PHE A 47 0.13 2.70 -7.76
CA PHE A 47 -0.10 1.33 -7.34
C PHE A 47 -1.58 1.14 -7.02
N SER A 48 -2.42 1.27 -8.05
CA SER A 48 -3.86 0.99 -7.92
C SER A 48 -4.09 -0.50 -8.17
N ILE A 49 -4.18 -1.28 -7.08
CA ILE A 49 -4.35 -2.73 -7.15
C ILE A 49 -5.79 -3.14 -6.78
N PRO A 50 -6.57 -3.71 -7.71
CA PRO A 50 -7.86 -4.34 -7.40
C PRO A 50 -7.77 -5.37 -6.28
N SER A 51 -8.83 -5.47 -5.46
CA SER A 51 -8.89 -6.31 -4.25
C SER A 51 -8.59 -7.79 -4.49
N ILE A 52 -8.92 -8.31 -5.68
CA ILE A 52 -8.58 -9.68 -6.09
C ILE A 52 -7.07 -9.89 -6.27
N MET A 53 -6.37 -8.90 -6.83
CA MET A 53 -4.92 -8.94 -6.99
C MET A 53 -4.21 -8.69 -5.66
N LEU A 54 -4.77 -7.82 -4.81
CA LEU A 54 -4.24 -7.57 -3.47
C LEU A 54 -4.21 -8.85 -2.62
N ARG A 55 -5.28 -9.66 -2.67
CA ARG A 55 -5.32 -10.97 -1.99
C ARG A 55 -4.25 -11.94 -2.49
N ARG A 56 -4.02 -11.99 -3.82
CA ARG A 56 -2.98 -12.84 -4.40
C ARG A 56 -1.57 -12.36 -4.04
N PHE A 57 -1.37 -11.05 -3.97
CA PHE A 57 -0.13 -10.42 -3.53
C PHE A 57 0.16 -10.72 -2.05
N ALA A 58 -0.85 -10.57 -1.18
CA ALA A 58 -0.76 -10.93 0.24
C ALA A 58 -0.39 -12.41 0.47
N ALA A 59 -0.93 -13.29 -0.37
CA ALA A 59 -0.63 -14.73 -0.34
C ALA A 59 0.74 -15.10 -0.97
N GLY A 60 1.53 -14.12 -1.45
CA GLY A 60 2.81 -14.37 -2.12
C GLY A 60 2.69 -15.04 -3.49
N LYS A 61 1.48 -15.05 -4.09
CA LYS A 61 1.24 -15.63 -5.42
C LYS A 61 1.55 -14.66 -6.57
N ILE A 62 1.78 -13.39 -6.25
CA ILE A 62 2.11 -12.30 -7.18
C ILE A 62 3.17 -11.44 -6.50
N ASP A 63 4.21 -11.08 -7.24
CA ASP A 63 5.25 -10.16 -6.79
C ASP A 63 4.91 -8.71 -7.15
N ILE A 64 5.50 -7.76 -6.40
CA ILE A 64 5.27 -6.33 -6.61
C ILE A 64 5.70 -5.88 -8.01
N THR A 65 6.76 -6.49 -8.54
CA THR A 65 7.28 -6.26 -9.90
C THR A 65 6.35 -6.76 -11.00
N SER A 66 5.44 -7.70 -10.69
CA SER A 66 4.44 -8.21 -11.63
C SER A 66 3.22 -7.28 -11.75
N THR A 67 2.93 -6.52 -10.69
CA THR A 67 1.84 -5.54 -10.67
C THR A 67 2.22 -4.18 -11.26
N ILE A 68 3.52 -3.90 -11.37
CA ILE A 68 4.03 -2.62 -11.87
C ILE A 68 4.21 -2.67 -13.38
N LYS A 69 3.51 -1.78 -14.09
CA LYS A 69 3.60 -1.64 -15.55
C LYS A 69 4.79 -0.81 -16.03
N CYS A 70 5.29 0.11 -15.20
CA CYS A 70 6.41 0.99 -15.55
C CYS A 70 7.72 0.21 -15.57
N ARG A 71 8.37 0.15 -16.74
CA ARG A 71 9.62 -0.60 -16.96
C ARG A 71 10.79 0.00 -16.17
N ASP A 72 10.99 1.31 -16.24
CA ASP A 72 12.08 2.00 -15.53
C ASP A 72 12.01 1.79 -14.01
N LEU A 73 10.79 1.85 -13.46
CA LEU A 73 10.59 1.58 -12.05
C LEU A 73 10.86 0.11 -11.72
N LYS A 74 10.40 -0.82 -12.56
CA LYS A 74 10.64 -2.24 -12.36
C LYS A 74 12.15 -2.53 -12.30
N GLU A 75 12.94 -1.96 -13.21
CA GLU A 75 14.40 -2.08 -13.21
C GLU A 75 15.02 -1.46 -11.94
N ARG A 76 14.49 -0.31 -11.48
CA ARG A 76 14.96 0.37 -10.27
C ARG A 76 14.65 -0.41 -8.98
N ILE A 77 13.46 -0.99 -8.89
CA ILE A 77 13.05 -1.88 -7.80
C ILE A 77 13.95 -3.11 -7.79
N LEU A 78 14.21 -3.74 -8.93
CA LEU A 78 15.08 -4.91 -9.01
C LEU A 78 16.53 -4.60 -8.62
N SER A 79 17.03 -3.42 -9.01
CA SER A 79 18.42 -3.03 -8.76
C SER A 79 18.68 -2.61 -7.31
N CYS A 80 17.70 -2.01 -6.63
CA CYS A 80 17.88 -1.41 -5.31
C CYS A 80 16.85 -1.87 -4.27
N TYR A 81 16.25 -3.06 -4.44
CA TYR A 81 15.08 -3.51 -3.66
C TYR A 81 15.28 -3.43 -2.14
N LYS A 82 16.44 -3.86 -1.64
CA LYS A 82 16.73 -3.90 -0.20
C LYS A 82 17.43 -2.64 0.32
N GLU A 83 18.03 -1.87 -0.58
CA GLU A 83 18.76 -0.64 -0.25
C GLU A 83 17.87 0.61 -0.31
N SER A 84 16.71 0.49 -0.97
CA SER A 84 15.75 1.58 -1.09
C SER A 84 14.76 1.59 0.07
N THR A 85 14.30 2.79 0.41
CA THR A 85 13.19 3.02 1.33
C THR A 85 11.91 3.19 0.52
N PHE A 86 10.94 2.31 0.76
CA PHE A 86 9.61 2.39 0.18
C PHE A 86 8.75 3.36 0.98
N VAL A 87 8.12 4.30 0.29
CA VAL A 87 7.20 5.27 0.87
C VAL A 87 5.81 4.99 0.33
N LEU A 88 4.88 4.60 1.20
CA LEU A 88 3.50 4.30 0.83
C LEU A 88 2.59 5.46 1.20
N TYR A 89 1.65 5.84 0.34
CA TYR A 89 0.65 6.83 0.73
C TYR A 89 -0.71 6.59 0.09
N ASN A 90 -1.76 6.99 0.81
CA ASN A 90 -3.15 6.96 0.37
C ASN A 90 -3.86 8.22 0.89
N ASN A 91 -4.82 8.77 0.14
CA ASN A 91 -5.58 9.95 0.57
C ASN A 91 -6.59 9.63 1.68
N SER A 92 -6.85 8.35 1.92
CA SER A 92 -7.75 7.86 2.96
C SER A 92 -7.06 7.62 4.31
N ASN A 93 -6.02 8.38 4.64
CA ASN A 93 -5.45 8.38 5.99
C ASN A 93 -6.37 9.17 6.94
N GLU A 94 -7.67 8.87 6.92
CA GLU A 94 -8.50 9.11 8.07
C GLU A 94 -7.99 8.13 9.13
N PRO A 95 -7.58 8.61 10.32
CA PRO A 95 -7.25 7.69 11.40
C PRO A 95 -8.44 6.75 11.55
N VAL A 96 -8.18 5.45 11.72
CA VAL A 96 -9.21 4.50 12.12
C VAL A 96 -9.64 4.89 13.54
N GLY A 97 -10.47 5.93 13.62
CA GLY A 97 -11.24 6.29 14.79
C GLY A 97 -12.38 5.30 14.83
N ASP A 98 -12.35 4.44 15.83
CA ASP A 98 -13.50 3.66 16.25
C ASP A 98 -14.72 4.60 16.38
N ALA A 99 -15.88 4.14 15.91
CA ALA A 99 -17.21 4.76 15.91
C ALA A 99 -17.63 5.63 14.70
N GLY A 100 -18.48 5.05 13.85
CA GLY A 100 -19.78 5.66 13.52
C GLY A 100 -20.06 6.08 12.06
N GLY A 101 -20.71 5.19 11.30
CA GLY A 101 -21.90 5.56 10.49
C GLY A 101 -21.75 5.98 9.02
N GLY A 102 -22.27 5.13 8.13
CA GLY A 102 -22.92 5.49 6.84
C GLY A 102 -22.00 5.60 5.61
N GLY A 103 -22.27 5.01 4.45
CA GLY A 103 -23.41 4.24 3.95
C GLY A 103 -23.13 3.78 2.51
N GLY A 104 -23.70 2.65 2.12
CA GLY A 104 -23.53 2.09 0.77
C GLY A 104 -24.32 0.79 0.61
N THR A 105 -25.64 0.95 0.44
CA THR A 105 -26.63 0.03 -0.15
C THR A 105 -26.36 -1.48 -0.13
N ARG A 106 -27.19 -2.16 0.66
CA ARG A 106 -27.45 -3.61 0.70
C ARG A 106 -27.82 -4.13 -0.69
N GLU A 107 -27.35 -5.33 -1.03
CA GLU A 107 -28.19 -6.50 -1.33
C GLU A 107 -27.44 -7.74 -0.85
N GLU A 108 -28.14 -8.51 -0.04
CA GLU A 108 -27.71 -9.67 0.74
C GLU A 108 -28.40 -10.88 0.14
N LEU A 109 -27.65 -11.93 -0.23
CA LEU A 109 -28.23 -13.27 -0.21
C LEU A 109 -27.18 -14.31 0.14
N VAL A 110 -27.28 -14.71 1.40
CA VAL A 110 -26.69 -15.90 2.00
C VAL A 110 -27.40 -17.13 1.43
N LEU A 111 -26.66 -18.09 0.86
CA LEU A 111 -27.11 -19.47 0.81
C LEU A 111 -26.21 -20.33 1.68
N MET A 112 -26.86 -20.92 2.68
CA MET A 112 -26.34 -21.81 3.69
C MET A 112 -26.18 -23.24 3.13
N THR A 113 -25.31 -24.01 3.77
CA THR A 113 -25.32 -25.49 3.93
C THR A 113 -24.34 -26.31 3.06
N GLY A 114 -23.35 -26.90 3.74
CA GLY A 114 -23.06 -28.33 3.61
C GLY A 114 -21.71 -28.71 3.00
N CYS A 115 -20.72 -29.05 3.83
CA CYS A 115 -20.10 -30.38 3.87
C CYS A 115 -18.88 -30.43 4.82
N SER A 116 -18.77 -31.54 5.53
CA SER A 116 -17.70 -31.94 6.43
C SER A 116 -16.36 -32.09 5.71
N GLY A 117 -15.24 -31.68 6.32
CA GLY A 117 -13.92 -32.09 5.83
C GLY A 117 -12.74 -31.22 6.26
N MET A 118 -12.09 -31.60 7.36
CA MET A 118 -10.62 -31.69 7.56
C MET A 118 -9.69 -30.58 7.00
N VAL A 119 -8.94 -30.00 7.95
CA VAL A 119 -7.62 -29.33 7.88
C VAL A 119 -7.41 -28.23 6.83
N SER A 120 -7.21 -26.99 7.31
CA SER A 120 -6.05 -26.17 6.92
C SER A 120 -5.91 -24.96 7.85
N ALA A 121 -4.64 -24.70 8.18
CA ALA A 121 -4.16 -23.73 9.13
C ALA A 121 -4.66 -22.29 8.87
N SER A 122 -4.89 -21.58 9.98
CA SER A 122 -4.73 -20.12 10.13
C SER A 122 -5.03 -19.27 8.89
N GLY A 123 -6.28 -18.83 8.74
CA GLY A 123 -6.67 -18.05 7.57
C GLY A 123 -7.90 -17.18 7.75
N THR A 124 -8.18 -16.68 8.95
CA THR A 124 -9.28 -15.74 9.18
C THR A 124 -8.80 -14.48 9.88
N ALA A 125 -8.13 -13.64 9.11
CA ALA A 125 -8.11 -12.20 9.31
C ALA A 125 -8.37 -11.54 7.94
N ALA A 126 -9.51 -11.83 7.33
CA ALA A 126 -10.02 -11.05 6.21
C ALA A 126 -10.71 -9.78 6.75
N GLY A 127 -10.01 -9.04 7.60
CA GLY A 127 -10.48 -7.77 8.14
C GLY A 127 -9.93 -6.66 7.28
N ASN A 128 -10.73 -6.16 6.32
CA ASN A 128 -10.59 -4.86 5.66
C ASN A 128 -9.15 -4.34 5.45
N ASP A 129 -8.20 -5.21 5.08
CA ASP A 129 -6.80 -4.84 5.04
C ASP A 129 -6.64 -3.81 3.94
N THR A 130 -6.35 -2.57 4.32
CA THR A 130 -6.11 -1.50 3.35
C THR A 130 -4.89 -1.86 2.50
N THR A 131 -4.84 -1.38 1.26
CA THR A 131 -3.71 -1.62 0.35
C THR A 131 -2.36 -1.32 1.02
N ILE A 132 -2.32 -0.28 1.87
CA ILE A 132 -1.16 0.11 2.66
C ILE A 132 -0.72 -0.99 3.62
N ASN A 133 -1.64 -1.57 4.40
CA ASN A 133 -1.32 -2.61 5.39
C ASN A 133 -0.74 -3.86 4.73
N VAL A 134 -1.33 -4.29 3.62
CA VAL A 134 -0.85 -5.45 2.87
C VAL A 134 0.54 -5.21 2.29
N LEU A 135 0.75 -4.05 1.65
CA LEU A 135 2.05 -3.67 1.09
C LEU A 135 3.11 -3.56 2.18
N HIS A 136 2.79 -2.88 3.28
CA HIS A 136 3.70 -2.70 4.40
C HIS A 136 4.15 -4.05 4.96
N ARG A 137 3.20 -4.94 5.27
CA ARG A 137 3.51 -6.28 5.79
C ARG A 137 4.37 -7.07 4.81
N LYS A 138 4.00 -7.10 3.53
CA LYS A 138 4.71 -7.88 2.52
C LYS A 138 6.13 -7.36 2.27
N LEU A 139 6.29 -6.05 2.11
CA LEU A 139 7.60 -5.43 1.92
C LEU A 139 8.51 -5.59 3.16
N LYS A 140 7.96 -5.48 4.38
CA LYS A 140 8.71 -5.76 5.63
C LYS A 140 9.12 -7.23 5.72
N GLN A 141 8.25 -8.17 5.35
CA GLN A 141 8.58 -9.60 5.27
C GLN A 141 9.71 -9.87 4.27
N ASP A 142 9.75 -9.15 3.16
CA ASP A 142 10.82 -9.26 2.16
C ASP A 142 12.14 -8.58 2.62
N GLY A 143 12.15 -7.92 3.78
CA GLY A 143 13.30 -7.25 4.37
C GLY A 143 13.54 -5.81 3.91
N CYS A 144 12.55 -5.18 3.26
CA CYS A 144 12.65 -3.80 2.80
C CYS A 144 12.39 -2.80 3.93
N ARG A 145 13.00 -1.61 3.82
CA ARG A 145 12.61 -0.45 4.64
C ARG A 145 11.34 0.15 4.06
N VAL A 146 10.30 0.29 4.89
CA VAL A 146 8.99 0.80 4.47
C VAL A 146 8.53 1.81 5.50
N VAL A 147 8.05 2.96 5.00
CA VAL A 147 7.44 4.03 5.76
C VAL A 147 6.15 4.48 5.07
N CYS A 148 5.20 5.02 5.83
CA CYS A 148 3.97 5.56 5.31
C CYS A 148 3.95 7.09 5.43
N LEU A 149 3.55 7.78 4.37
CA LEU A 149 3.42 9.23 4.41
C LEU A 149 2.22 9.62 5.27
N GLU A 150 2.46 10.47 6.27
CA GLU A 150 1.42 10.99 7.14
C GLU A 150 0.58 12.07 6.45
N GLY A 151 -0.74 11.97 6.59
CA GLY A 151 -1.69 13.01 6.19
C GLY A 151 -1.88 13.17 4.68
N LYS A 152 -2.49 14.30 4.30
CA LYS A 152 -2.73 14.65 2.90
C LYS A 152 -1.44 15.09 2.22
N ARG A 153 -1.29 14.71 0.95
CA ARG A 153 -0.15 15.11 0.12
C ARG A 153 0.07 16.62 0.20
N PRO A 154 1.32 17.07 0.40
CA PRO A 154 1.60 18.50 0.45
C PRO A 154 1.49 19.09 -0.96
N LEU A 155 0.49 19.95 -1.15
CA LEU A 155 0.15 20.55 -2.46
C LEU A 155 1.31 21.36 -3.08
N ASN A 156 2.22 21.88 -2.25
CA ASN A 156 3.25 22.84 -2.67
C ASN A 156 4.67 22.26 -2.70
N VAL A 157 4.86 21.01 -2.28
CA VAL A 157 6.19 20.50 -1.90
C VAL A 157 6.78 19.54 -2.95
N PHE A 158 5.96 18.99 -3.85
CA PHE A 158 6.40 18.02 -4.85
C PHE A 158 6.18 18.44 -6.31
N LYS A 159 5.79 19.71 -6.54
CA LYS A 159 5.71 20.34 -7.86
C LYS A 159 7.08 21.00 -8.17
N LEU A 160 8.08 20.18 -8.49
CA LEU A 160 9.37 20.60 -9.05
C LEU A 160 9.57 19.91 -10.39
#